data_AF-W4G7M2-F1
#
_entry.id   AF-W4G7M2-F1
#
_cell.length_a   1.000
_cell.length_b   1.000
_cell.length_c   1.000
_cell.angle_alpha   90.00
_cell.angle_beta   90.00
_cell.angle_gamma   90.00
#
_symmetry.space_group_name_H-M   'P 1'
#
loop_
_entity.id
_entity.type
_entity.pdbx_description
1 polymer ?
#
loop_
_entity_poly.entity_id
_entity_poly.type
_entity_poly.pdbx_seq_one_letter_code
_entity_poly.pdbx_strand_id
1 'polypeptide(L)'
;MQNQQRHNILTKMAAWSIQAPVNPHNIMTENPSVPLSKIDGERDVMAEIKCEFQFAFSGNSQASSTQPGANSEVAKKTRFQNPFSYLKQASSSASKDAIDAGSSSAPVEAPSTTSSSSSSSSRHKADYKLPGKLMMTSYRMQFYYHPSMSEGEADAAAFQSLLRRFRILRRVHEYCTVALGTILRVEKSEKHHSLEVETKDHRRFHLSFHGQPEILVKVHELLMSYAFPSSFEYVFAFCHRLPTNMTLHDSTAYAAERRADECLPLQWDWDVYAPQAEWRRQGLLDNPQWRISNINQGYALIPSYPSQLLVPATVPDEVLSEASSFRSIGRIPCVTWVHRGNGASLSRSSQPKIGMSNAISLADEDLVAAIANANAPNQTIHIIDCRPMSSAMANRAKGYGVESSLRYKQATVEFMNIPNIHTMRDSAKKLKHLSLSLTCDNLNWYADVEETKWLYYLRLTLKATLHVVDLMHVQSASVLIHCSHGWDRTSQLVALAQLCLDPYFRTIQGFQVLVEKDFLAFGHPFQMRLANGAKHTGDYSPIFLQFLDCVWQLQQQYPSFFENMCVVGMM
;
A
#
# COMPACT_ATOMS: atom_id res chain seq x y z
N MET A 1 -37.12 54.63 11.62
CA MET A 1 -37.27 53.47 10.70
C MET A 1 -35.96 52.86 10.18
N GLN A 2 -34.77 53.19 10.71
CA GLN A 2 -33.49 52.60 10.24
C GLN A 2 -32.71 51.77 11.27
N ASN A 3 -33.17 51.66 12.54
CA ASN A 3 -32.51 50.82 13.55
C ASN A 3 -33.17 49.45 13.78
N GLN A 4 -34.32 49.18 13.16
CA GLN A 4 -34.99 47.87 13.23
C GLN A 4 -34.66 46.95 12.04
N GLN A 5 -34.00 47.49 11.00
CA GLN A 5 -33.48 46.72 9.86
C GLN A 5 -32.04 46.24 10.04
N ARG A 6 -31.28 46.75 11.03
CA ARG A 6 -29.93 46.25 11.36
C ARG A 6 -29.93 45.08 12.34
N HIS A 7 -30.96 44.94 13.18
CA HIS A 7 -31.05 43.83 14.12
C HIS A 7 -31.52 42.51 13.46
N ASN A 8 -32.33 42.59 12.39
CA ASN A 8 -32.85 41.41 11.69
C ASN A 8 -31.89 40.78 10.64
N ILE A 9 -30.71 41.37 10.41
CA ILE A 9 -29.68 40.80 9.52
C ILE A 9 -28.61 40.04 10.30
N LEU A 10 -28.33 40.40 11.56
CA LEU A 10 -27.32 39.74 12.39
C LEU A 10 -27.82 38.43 13.03
N THR A 11 -29.14 38.25 13.23
CA THR A 11 -29.70 37.01 13.81
C THR A 11 -29.95 35.91 12.77
N LYS A 12 -29.89 36.22 11.46
CA LYS A 12 -29.99 35.22 10.37
C LYS A 12 -28.63 34.75 9.82
N MET A 13 -27.53 35.19 10.42
CA MET A 13 -26.14 34.79 10.06
C MET A 13 -25.46 33.89 11.11
N ALA A 14 -26.21 33.35 12.08
CA ALA A 14 -25.71 32.37 13.06
C ALA A 14 -25.95 30.90 12.66
N ALA A 15 -26.46 30.65 11.46
CA ALA A 15 -26.58 29.31 10.90
C ALA A 15 -25.78 29.26 9.60
N TRP A 16 -24.68 28.49 9.63
CA TRP A 16 -23.86 28.07 8.47
C TRP A 16 -22.94 29.12 7.83
N SER A 17 -21.62 29.05 8.12
CA SER A 17 -20.51 29.31 7.17
C SER A 17 -19.18 29.06 7.91
N ILE A 18 -18.47 27.94 7.70
CA ILE A 18 -17.32 27.79 6.76
C ILE A 18 -16.81 29.13 6.19
N GLN A 19 -15.59 29.52 6.55
CA GLN A 19 -14.75 30.39 5.74
C GLN A 19 -13.32 29.82 5.68
N ALA A 20 -12.87 29.55 4.47
CA ALA A 20 -11.47 29.63 4.03
C ALA A 20 -11.48 30.30 2.64
N PRO A 21 -10.40 30.93 2.13
CA PRO A 21 -9.12 31.27 2.77
C PRO A 21 -8.74 32.76 2.60
N VAL A 22 -7.66 33.22 3.27
CA VAL A 22 -6.87 34.37 2.80
C VAL A 22 -5.39 33.98 2.81
N ASN A 23 -4.75 34.08 1.64
CA ASN A 23 -3.30 34.09 1.41
C ASN A 23 -2.89 35.57 1.27
N PRO A 24 -1.75 36.03 1.78
CA PRO A 24 -0.56 36.04 0.91
C PRO A 24 0.77 35.84 1.67
N HIS A 25 1.80 35.43 0.93
CA HIS A 25 3.19 35.56 1.37
C HIS A 25 3.44 36.92 2.05
N ASN A 26 3.99 36.89 3.26
CA ASN A 26 5.29 37.45 3.62
C ASN A 26 5.31 37.87 5.11
N ILE A 27 6.48 37.64 5.73
CA ILE A 27 7.07 38.35 6.88
C ILE A 27 6.71 37.86 8.29
N MET A 28 7.76 37.34 8.94
CA MET A 28 7.96 37.27 10.39
C MET A 28 7.59 38.61 11.05
N THR A 29 6.52 38.67 11.83
CA THR A 29 6.35 39.69 12.88
C THR A 29 5.48 39.12 13.99
N GLU A 30 6.01 39.16 15.22
CA GLU A 30 5.29 38.92 16.46
C GLU A 30 4.11 39.90 16.60
N ASN A 31 2.88 39.38 16.77
CA ASN A 31 1.79 40.08 17.47
C ASN A 31 0.61 39.12 17.78
N PRO A 32 -0.27 39.44 18.74
CA PRO A 32 -0.73 38.48 19.75
C PRO A 32 -2.18 38.06 19.49
N SER A 33 -2.54 36.91 20.05
CA SER A 33 -3.93 36.46 20.27
C SER A 33 -4.80 36.31 19.03
N VAL A 34 -4.47 35.33 18.19
CA VAL A 34 -5.54 34.48 17.62
C VAL A 34 -5.84 33.43 18.69
N PRO A 35 -7.09 33.29 19.18
CA PRO A 35 -7.43 32.21 20.11
C PRO A 35 -7.10 30.86 19.45
N LEU A 36 -6.08 30.19 19.98
CA LEU A 36 -5.52 28.93 19.47
C LEU A 36 -6.50 27.74 19.57
N SER A 37 -7.69 27.94 20.16
CA SER A 37 -8.79 26.98 20.24
C SER A 37 -9.41 26.60 18.87
N LYS A 38 -8.79 26.99 17.76
CA LYS A 38 -9.19 26.66 16.37
C LYS A 38 -8.12 25.84 15.62
N ILE A 39 -7.03 25.47 16.28
CA ILE A 39 -5.90 24.71 15.71
C ILE A 39 -5.69 23.43 16.54
N ASP A 40 -6.76 22.88 17.10
CA ASP A 40 -6.71 21.57 17.74
C ASP A 40 -7.03 20.49 16.71
N GLY A 41 -5.99 19.77 16.28
CA GLY A 41 -6.08 18.56 15.45
C GLY A 41 -6.89 17.42 16.06
N GLU A 42 -7.47 17.62 17.25
CA GLU A 42 -8.61 16.89 17.75
C GLU A 42 -9.71 17.88 18.17
N ARG A 43 -10.87 17.79 17.50
CA ARG A 43 -12.22 18.21 17.97
C ARG A 43 -12.95 19.35 17.27
N ASP A 44 -12.46 19.93 16.18
CA ASP A 44 -13.37 20.68 15.30
C ASP A 44 -14.13 19.69 14.41
N VAL A 45 -15.24 19.16 14.93
CA VAL A 45 -16.28 18.56 14.11
C VAL A 45 -16.76 19.65 13.17
N MET A 46 -16.30 19.60 11.93
CA MET A 46 -16.66 20.56 10.89
C MET A 46 -18.12 20.41 10.49
N ALA A 47 -18.64 19.18 10.57
CA ALA A 47 -20.02 18.89 10.27
C ALA A 47 -20.48 17.60 10.94
N GLU A 48 -21.71 17.62 11.45
CA GLU A 48 -22.49 16.46 11.87
C GLU A 48 -23.78 16.46 11.04
N ILE A 49 -23.89 15.52 10.11
CA ILE A 49 -24.92 15.53 9.06
C ILE A 49 -25.69 14.22 9.08
N LYS A 50 -27.02 14.29 9.11
CA LYS A 50 -27.85 13.08 8.95
C LYS A 50 -27.70 12.55 7.53
N CYS A 51 -27.42 11.26 7.38
CA CYS A 51 -27.35 10.59 6.09
C CYS A 51 -27.76 9.12 6.22
N GLU A 52 -28.20 8.52 5.12
CA GLU A 52 -28.26 7.07 5.03
C GLU A 52 -26.94 6.54 4.49
N PHE A 53 -26.44 5.49 5.12
CA PHE A 53 -25.21 4.82 4.74
C PHE A 53 -25.50 3.45 4.21
N GLN A 54 -24.90 3.14 3.07
CA GLN A 54 -24.88 1.82 2.49
C GLN A 54 -23.44 1.37 2.35
N PHE A 55 -23.17 0.17 2.85
CA PHE A 55 -21.90 -0.49 2.60
C PHE A 55 -21.88 -0.96 1.14
N ALA A 56 -20.94 -0.44 0.36
CA ALA A 56 -20.79 -0.82 -1.03
C ALA A 56 -19.87 -2.03 -1.12
N PHE A 57 -20.47 -3.21 -1.23
CA PHE A 57 -19.77 -4.47 -1.36
C PHE A 57 -19.79 -4.98 -2.81
N SER A 58 -18.69 -5.57 -3.28
CA SER A 58 -18.61 -6.11 -4.64
C SER A 58 -19.28 -7.48 -4.72
N GLY A 59 -20.59 -7.51 -5.01
CA GLY A 59 -21.28 -8.73 -5.42
C GLY A 59 -21.30 -8.86 -6.94
N ASN A 60 -20.29 -9.50 -7.53
CA ASN A 60 -20.33 -9.99 -8.91
C ASN A 60 -20.46 -11.52 -8.89
N SER A 61 -21.71 -11.99 -8.84
CA SER A 61 -22.05 -13.33 -9.30
C SER A 61 -22.77 -13.19 -10.63
N GLN A 62 -22.06 -12.76 -11.68
CA GLN A 62 -22.50 -13.11 -13.03
C GLN A 62 -22.08 -14.55 -13.26
N ALA A 63 -22.87 -15.50 -12.77
CA ALA A 63 -22.92 -16.81 -13.39
C ALA A 63 -23.48 -16.58 -14.80
N SER A 64 -22.65 -16.83 -15.82
CA SER A 64 -23.10 -16.85 -17.20
C SER A 64 -24.31 -17.77 -17.32
N SER A 65 -25.42 -17.23 -17.80
CA SER A 65 -26.59 -18.03 -18.17
C SER A 65 -26.26 -18.83 -19.43
N THR A 66 -25.63 -19.98 -19.25
CA THR A 66 -25.63 -21.06 -20.25
C THR A 66 -26.44 -22.21 -19.67
N GLN A 67 -27.68 -22.34 -20.16
CA GLN A 67 -28.49 -23.55 -20.01
C GLN A 67 -27.69 -24.76 -20.51
N PRO A 68 -27.52 -25.83 -19.73
CA PRO A 68 -27.01 -27.08 -20.27
C PRO A 68 -28.12 -27.75 -21.08
N GLY A 69 -27.87 -27.93 -22.39
CA GLY A 69 -28.67 -28.83 -23.21
C GLY A 69 -28.64 -30.24 -22.65
N ALA A 70 -29.77 -30.93 -22.75
CA ALA A 70 -29.89 -32.33 -22.45
C ALA A 70 -28.91 -33.16 -23.30
N ASN A 71 -28.39 -34.22 -22.69
CA ASN A 71 -27.55 -35.30 -23.24
C ASN A 71 -26.04 -35.02 -23.36
N SER A 72 -25.31 -35.45 -22.35
CA SER A 72 -24.12 -36.32 -22.55
C SER A 72 -23.68 -36.91 -21.21
N GLU A 73 -23.67 -38.23 -21.14
CA GLU A 73 -23.07 -38.99 -20.04
C GLU A 73 -21.58 -38.67 -19.94
N VAL A 74 -21.12 -38.24 -18.76
CA VAL A 74 -19.69 -38.21 -18.44
C VAL A 74 -19.48 -38.85 -17.08
N ALA A 75 -18.70 -39.95 -17.11
CA ALA A 75 -18.37 -40.78 -15.98
C ALA A 75 -17.70 -40.02 -14.83
N LYS A 76 -18.15 -40.28 -13.60
CA LYS A 76 -17.51 -39.81 -12.36
C LYS A 76 -16.15 -40.50 -12.19
N LYS A 77 -15.05 -39.78 -12.43
CA LYS A 77 -13.72 -40.11 -11.88
C LYS A 77 -13.40 -39.15 -10.74
N THR A 78 -13.71 -39.58 -9.52
CA THR A 78 -13.20 -38.98 -8.28
C THR A 78 -11.69 -39.25 -8.17
N ARG A 79 -10.86 -38.20 -8.23
CA ARG A 79 -9.45 -38.25 -7.84
C ARG A 79 -9.15 -37.07 -6.90
N PHE A 80 -9.44 -37.26 -5.63
CA PHE A 80 -8.80 -36.53 -4.54
C PHE A 80 -8.27 -37.56 -3.56
N GLN A 81 -6.96 -37.83 -3.66
CA GLN A 81 -6.20 -38.48 -2.60
C GLN A 81 -5.84 -37.41 -1.56
N ASN A 82 -6.15 -37.72 -0.30
CA ASN A 82 -5.94 -36.90 0.88
C ASN A 82 -4.45 -36.94 1.28
N PRO A 83 -3.73 -35.80 1.42
CA PRO A 83 -2.26 -35.80 1.53
C PRO A 83 -1.67 -36.12 2.93
N PHE A 84 -2.41 -36.75 3.84
CA PHE A 84 -1.94 -36.98 5.23
C PHE A 84 -2.01 -38.44 5.74
N SER A 85 -2.01 -39.45 4.87
CA SER A 85 -2.07 -40.86 5.30
C SER A 85 -0.76 -41.65 5.09
N TYR A 86 0.38 -41.09 5.50
CA TYR A 86 1.69 -41.79 5.51
C TYR A 86 2.26 -42.05 6.90
N LEU A 87 1.42 -42.20 7.93
CA LEU A 87 1.91 -42.45 9.29
C LEU A 87 1.26 -43.57 10.11
N LYS A 88 0.46 -44.48 9.52
CA LYS A 88 0.06 -45.71 10.23
C LYS A 88 -0.11 -46.90 9.28
N GLN A 89 0.89 -47.76 9.22
CA GLN A 89 0.69 -49.18 8.95
C GLN A 89 0.64 -49.92 10.30
N ALA A 90 -0.47 -50.59 10.58
CA ALA A 90 -0.50 -51.91 11.20
C ALA A 90 -1.93 -52.47 11.23
N SER A 91 -2.01 -53.79 11.00
CA SER A 91 -3.11 -54.74 11.27
C SER A 91 -4.39 -54.72 10.40
N SER A 92 -4.46 -55.70 9.48
CA SER A 92 -5.45 -56.81 9.38
C SER A 92 -6.92 -56.55 9.78
N SER A 93 -7.99 -57.09 9.20
CA SER A 93 -8.27 -58.10 8.15
C SER A 93 -9.81 -58.32 8.13
N ALA A 94 -10.39 -58.60 6.95
CA ALA A 94 -11.70 -59.27 6.71
C ALA A 94 -12.97 -58.60 7.30
N SER A 95 -14.23 -58.73 6.85
CA SER A 95 -15.00 -59.56 5.90
C SER A 95 -16.40 -58.89 5.84
N LYS A 96 -17.01 -58.66 4.66
CA LYS A 96 -18.15 -59.39 4.05
C LYS A 96 -19.54 -59.33 4.75
N ASP A 97 -20.56 -59.34 3.88
CA ASP A 97 -22.02 -59.55 4.06
C ASP A 97 -22.86 -58.26 4.28
N ALA A 98 -23.80 -57.83 3.41
CA ALA A 98 -24.95 -58.44 2.68
C ALA A 98 -26.26 -58.50 3.51
N ILE A 99 -27.40 -58.50 2.79
CA ILE A 99 -28.84 -58.48 3.20
C ILE A 99 -29.44 -57.05 3.10
N ASP A 100 -30.31 -56.66 2.16
CA ASP A 100 -31.43 -57.25 1.37
C ASP A 100 -32.83 -57.16 2.02
N ALA A 101 -33.82 -56.87 1.14
CA ALA A 101 -35.28 -56.89 1.27
C ALA A 101 -35.94 -55.84 2.19
N GLY A 102 -37.11 -55.24 1.89
CA GLY A 102 -38.18 -55.39 0.89
C GLY A 102 -39.34 -54.49 1.42
N SER A 103 -40.10 -53.71 0.64
CA SER A 103 -41.11 -54.07 -0.37
C SER A 103 -42.49 -53.53 0.05
N SER A 104 -43.33 -53.18 -0.95
CA SER A 104 -44.79 -52.96 -0.95
C SER A 104 -45.31 -51.57 -0.52
N SER A 105 -46.32 -50.95 -1.13
CA SER A 105 -47.10 -51.18 -2.37
C SER A 105 -48.06 -50.00 -2.62
N ALA A 106 -48.26 -49.69 -3.91
CA ALA A 106 -49.15 -48.79 -4.67
C ALA A 106 -50.64 -48.62 -4.23
N PRO A 107 -51.56 -47.97 -5.01
CA PRO A 107 -51.52 -46.75 -5.88
C PRO A 107 -52.69 -45.77 -5.56
N VAL A 108 -52.90 -44.68 -6.35
CA VAL A 108 -54.19 -44.25 -6.99
C VAL A 108 -54.24 -42.74 -7.35
N GLU A 109 -54.62 -42.49 -8.61
CA GLU A 109 -55.27 -41.32 -9.27
C GLU A 109 -54.56 -39.97 -9.58
N ALA A 110 -54.63 -39.61 -10.87
CA ALA A 110 -54.61 -38.26 -11.46
C ALA A 110 -56.03 -37.95 -12.01
N PRO A 111 -56.39 -36.76 -12.55
CA PRO A 111 -55.62 -35.54 -12.83
C PRO A 111 -56.34 -34.21 -12.44
N SER A 112 -55.65 -33.07 -12.47
CA SER A 112 -56.19 -31.82 -13.06
C SER A 112 -55.15 -30.71 -13.10
N THR A 113 -54.98 -30.16 -14.30
CA THR A 113 -54.19 -28.98 -14.64
C THR A 113 -54.83 -27.72 -14.09
N THR A 114 -54.13 -26.99 -13.23
CA THR A 114 -54.34 -25.55 -13.02
C THR A 114 -53.00 -24.84 -12.99
N SER A 115 -52.81 -23.95 -13.97
CA SER A 115 -51.66 -23.07 -14.11
C SER A 115 -51.64 -22.06 -12.96
N SER A 116 -50.61 -22.11 -12.11
CA SER A 116 -50.22 -21.00 -11.25
C SER A 116 -48.75 -20.68 -11.48
N SER A 117 -48.52 -19.53 -12.08
CA SER A 117 -47.21 -18.92 -12.30
C SER A 117 -46.60 -18.54 -10.95
N SER A 118 -45.69 -19.36 -10.43
CA SER A 118 -44.80 -18.98 -9.35
C SER A 118 -43.56 -18.33 -9.96
N SER A 119 -43.52 -17.01 -9.90
CA SER A 119 -42.33 -16.22 -10.19
C SER A 119 -41.23 -16.60 -9.19
N SER A 120 -40.20 -17.33 -9.64
CA SER A 120 -38.99 -17.55 -8.86
C SER A 120 -38.24 -16.22 -8.74
N SER A 121 -38.40 -15.58 -7.58
CA SER A 121 -37.66 -14.38 -7.23
C SER A 121 -36.16 -14.70 -7.21
N SER A 122 -35.42 -14.00 -8.06
CA SER A 122 -33.97 -13.85 -7.92
C SER A 122 -33.67 -13.38 -6.49
N ARG A 123 -32.82 -14.09 -5.74
CA ARG A 123 -32.37 -13.65 -4.41
C ARG A 123 -31.79 -12.23 -4.54
N HIS A 124 -32.52 -11.27 -4.00
CA HIS A 124 -32.18 -9.86 -4.02
C HIS A 124 -30.80 -9.63 -3.36
N LYS A 125 -29.97 -8.79 -3.99
CA LYS A 125 -28.90 -8.05 -3.31
C LYS A 125 -29.55 -7.36 -2.11
N ALA A 126 -29.25 -7.82 -0.89
CA ALA A 126 -29.68 -7.11 0.30
C ALA A 126 -28.74 -5.92 0.49
N ASP A 127 -29.04 -4.82 -0.19
CA ASP A 127 -28.43 -3.52 0.03
C ASP A 127 -28.99 -2.96 1.34
N TYR A 128 -28.31 -3.27 2.46
CA TYR A 128 -28.69 -2.74 3.76
C TYR A 128 -28.32 -1.26 3.85
N LYS A 129 -29.34 -0.42 3.97
CA LYS A 129 -29.18 1.00 4.29
C LYS A 129 -29.34 1.20 5.79
N LEU A 130 -28.57 2.12 6.36
CA LEU A 130 -28.67 2.47 7.77
C LEU A 130 -28.74 4.00 7.93
N PRO A 131 -29.76 4.53 8.61
CA PRO A 131 -29.80 5.94 8.95
C PRO A 131 -28.75 6.23 10.03
N GLY A 132 -27.95 7.27 9.85
CA GLY A 132 -26.95 7.65 10.84
C GLY A 132 -26.45 9.07 10.64
N LYS A 133 -25.26 9.34 11.18
CA LYS A 133 -24.63 10.65 11.12
C LYS A 133 -23.25 10.55 10.50
N LEU A 134 -22.99 11.40 9.51
CA LEU A 134 -21.67 11.66 8.98
C LEU A 134 -21.01 12.75 9.82
N MET A 135 -19.91 12.39 10.47
CA MET A 135 -19.02 13.29 11.18
C MET A 135 -17.83 13.60 10.27
N MET A 136 -17.50 14.86 10.09
CA MET A 136 -16.32 15.28 9.33
C MET A 136 -15.42 16.18 10.14
N THR A 137 -14.12 16.01 9.97
CA THR A 137 -13.05 16.86 10.49
C THR A 137 -12.11 17.20 9.34
N SER A 138 -11.06 17.97 9.60
CA SER A 138 -10.04 18.31 8.60
C SER A 138 -9.18 17.12 8.14
N TYR A 139 -9.26 15.97 8.81
CA TYR A 139 -8.37 14.82 8.58
C TYR A 139 -9.07 13.46 8.53
N ARG A 140 -10.32 13.36 8.98
CA ARG A 140 -11.13 12.15 8.87
C ARG A 140 -12.60 12.45 8.60
N MET A 141 -13.26 11.53 7.92
CA MET A 141 -14.71 11.35 7.95
C MET A 141 -15.04 10.09 8.75
N GLN A 142 -16.17 10.10 9.46
CA GLN A 142 -16.64 8.96 10.23
C GLN A 142 -18.14 8.84 10.08
N PHE A 143 -18.61 7.65 9.67
CA PHE A 143 -20.03 7.33 9.78
C PHE A 143 -20.32 6.75 11.17
N TYR A 144 -21.24 7.38 11.87
CA TYR A 144 -21.70 6.99 13.20
C TYR A 144 -23.15 6.52 13.14
N TYR A 145 -23.39 5.35 13.74
CA TYR A 145 -24.71 4.78 13.94
C TYR A 145 -24.90 4.47 15.43
N HIS A 146 -26.08 4.77 15.95
CA HIS A 146 -26.54 4.33 17.27
C HIS A 146 -27.91 3.63 17.13
N PRO A 147 -28.18 2.52 17.83
CA PRO A 147 -29.47 1.81 17.73
C PRO A 147 -30.70 2.67 17.99
N SER A 148 -30.58 3.74 18.80
CA SER A 148 -31.68 4.70 19.01
C SER A 148 -32.03 5.55 17.78
N MET A 149 -31.26 5.47 16.70
CA MET A 149 -31.52 6.14 15.42
C MET A 149 -32.29 5.24 14.45
N SER A 150 -32.55 3.99 14.82
CA SER A 150 -33.33 3.01 14.05
C SER A 150 -34.78 3.48 13.91
N GLU A 151 -35.31 3.55 12.69
CA GLU A 151 -36.70 3.93 12.42
C GLU A 151 -37.62 2.70 12.24
N GLY A 152 -37.08 1.48 12.26
CA GLY A 152 -37.87 0.25 12.25
C GLY A 152 -37.07 -1.05 12.38
N GLU A 153 -37.76 -2.19 12.27
CA GLU A 153 -37.16 -3.53 12.37
C GLU A 153 -36.15 -3.81 11.24
N ALA A 154 -36.33 -3.18 10.07
CA ALA A 154 -35.41 -3.32 8.94
C ALA A 154 -34.01 -2.76 9.24
N ASP A 155 -33.93 -1.60 9.90
CA ASP A 155 -32.67 -0.98 10.32
C ASP A 155 -31.98 -1.80 11.42
N ALA A 156 -32.77 -2.30 12.38
CA ALA A 156 -32.26 -3.20 13.41
C ALA A 156 -31.70 -4.49 12.79
N ALA A 157 -32.39 -5.08 11.81
CA ALA A 157 -31.91 -6.25 11.08
C ALA A 157 -30.63 -5.96 10.27
N ALA A 158 -30.57 -4.81 9.59
CA ALA A 158 -29.39 -4.34 8.87
C ALA A 158 -28.19 -4.17 9.80
N PHE A 159 -28.40 -3.55 10.97
CA PHE A 159 -27.35 -3.36 11.96
C PHE A 159 -26.89 -4.67 12.59
N GLN A 160 -27.81 -5.59 12.90
CA GLN A 160 -27.47 -6.93 13.38
C GLN A 160 -26.68 -7.74 12.35
N SER A 161 -26.99 -7.58 11.05
CA SER A 161 -26.21 -8.17 9.96
C SER A 161 -24.76 -7.67 9.95
N LEU A 162 -24.53 -6.38 10.22
CA LEU A 162 -23.18 -5.83 10.37
C LEU A 162 -22.48 -6.31 11.64
N LEU A 163 -23.17 -6.32 12.78
CA LEU A 163 -22.59 -6.82 14.03
C LEU A 163 -22.20 -8.29 13.94
N ARG A 164 -22.95 -9.13 13.21
CA ARG A 164 -22.54 -10.50 12.92
C ARG A 164 -21.20 -10.58 12.19
N ARG A 165 -20.91 -9.61 11.31
CA ARG A 165 -19.64 -9.56 10.56
C ARG A 165 -18.49 -8.98 11.39
N PHE A 166 -18.72 -7.85 12.05
CA PHE A 166 -17.68 -7.11 12.78
C PHE A 166 -17.52 -7.56 14.24
N ARG A 167 -18.40 -8.44 14.74
CA ARG A 167 -18.50 -8.96 16.11
C ARG A 167 -18.86 -7.93 17.19
N ILE A 168 -18.30 -6.72 17.11
CA ILE A 168 -18.51 -5.64 18.08
C ILE A 168 -18.76 -4.30 17.38
N LEU A 169 -19.60 -3.44 17.98
CA LEU A 169 -19.94 -2.12 17.45
C LEU A 169 -18.71 -1.22 17.26
N ARG A 170 -17.74 -1.31 18.18
CA ARG A 170 -16.47 -0.59 18.08
C ARG A 170 -15.77 -0.84 16.75
N ARG A 171 -15.74 -2.09 16.26
CA ARG A 171 -15.13 -2.44 14.97
C ARG A 171 -15.90 -1.91 13.77
N VAL A 172 -17.22 -1.76 13.90
CA VAL A 172 -18.05 -1.09 12.87
C VAL A 172 -17.66 0.39 12.79
N HIS A 173 -17.55 1.08 13.93
CA HIS A 173 -17.15 2.49 13.95
C HIS A 173 -15.70 2.69 13.49
N GLU A 174 -14.78 1.80 13.85
CA GLU A 174 -13.39 1.79 13.33
C GLU A 174 -13.37 1.61 11.81
N TYR A 175 -14.13 0.64 11.28
CA TYR A 175 -14.27 0.44 9.83
C TYR A 175 -14.89 1.65 9.12
N CYS A 176 -15.84 2.34 9.75
CA CYS A 176 -16.49 3.53 9.22
C CYS A 176 -15.68 4.82 9.43
N THR A 177 -14.51 4.74 10.06
CA THR A 177 -13.59 5.88 10.23
C THR A 177 -12.58 5.87 9.10
N VAL A 178 -12.56 6.95 8.32
CA VAL A 178 -11.75 7.08 7.10
C VAL A 178 -10.91 8.33 7.23
N ALA A 179 -9.58 8.17 7.24
CA ALA A 179 -8.68 9.31 7.11
C ALA A 179 -8.83 9.91 5.71
N LEU A 180 -8.97 11.23 5.59
CA LEU A 180 -9.23 11.89 4.30
C LEU A 180 -8.10 11.65 3.29
N GLY A 181 -6.85 11.51 3.76
CA GLY A 181 -5.70 11.17 2.92
C GLY A 181 -5.76 9.78 2.27
N THR A 182 -6.61 8.87 2.78
CA THR A 182 -6.85 7.56 2.17
C THR A 182 -8.00 7.59 1.18
N ILE A 183 -8.73 8.69 1.03
CA ILE A 183 -9.76 8.82 0.01
C ILE A 183 -9.09 8.85 -1.36
N LEU A 184 -9.52 7.93 -2.21
CA LEU A 184 -9.03 7.76 -3.57
C LEU A 184 -9.91 8.53 -4.56
N ARG A 185 -11.23 8.46 -4.36
CA ARG A 185 -12.22 9.02 -5.29
C ARG A 185 -13.50 9.38 -4.53
N VAL A 186 -14.14 10.47 -4.96
CA VAL A 186 -15.45 10.92 -4.48
C VAL A 186 -16.31 11.19 -5.73
N GLU A 187 -17.44 10.51 -5.85
CA GLU A 187 -18.38 10.68 -6.98
C GLU A 187 -19.74 11.13 -6.46
N LYS A 188 -20.22 12.27 -6.96
CA LYS A 188 -21.52 12.84 -6.65
C LYS A 188 -22.56 12.38 -7.67
N SER A 189 -23.71 11.89 -7.22
CA SER A 189 -24.88 11.65 -8.06
C SER A 189 -26.02 12.57 -7.67
N GLU A 190 -26.30 13.57 -8.51
CA GLU A 190 -27.40 14.52 -8.27
C GLU A 190 -28.76 13.82 -8.40
N LYS A 191 -28.92 12.94 -9.38
CA LYS A 191 -30.16 12.17 -9.60
C LYS A 191 -30.59 11.36 -8.38
N HIS A 192 -29.63 10.81 -7.64
CA HIS A 192 -29.87 9.94 -6.49
C HIS A 192 -29.65 10.65 -5.15
N HIS A 193 -29.30 11.95 -5.17
CA HIS A 193 -28.87 12.72 -4.01
C HIS A 193 -27.84 11.96 -3.15
N SER A 194 -26.84 11.35 -3.79
CA SER A 194 -25.91 10.44 -3.15
C SER A 194 -24.45 10.74 -3.48
N LEU A 195 -23.55 10.21 -2.64
CA LEU A 195 -22.11 10.34 -2.75
C LEU A 195 -21.46 8.95 -2.60
N GLU A 196 -20.62 8.57 -3.56
CA GLU A 196 -19.77 7.38 -3.45
C GLU A 196 -18.35 7.80 -3.07
N VAL A 197 -17.81 7.25 -1.99
CA VAL A 197 -16.42 7.44 -1.56
C VAL A 197 -15.69 6.11 -1.71
N GLU A 198 -14.60 6.12 -2.45
CA GLU A 198 -13.69 4.98 -2.58
C GLU A 198 -12.36 5.33 -1.92
N THR A 199 -11.78 4.41 -1.16
CA THR A 199 -10.52 4.60 -0.45
C THR A 199 -9.38 3.73 -1.01
N LYS A 200 -8.15 4.11 -0.66
CA LYS A 200 -6.89 3.41 -0.97
C LYS A 200 -6.78 2.09 -0.21
N ASP A 201 -7.29 2.03 1.01
CA ASP A 201 -7.34 0.82 1.87
C ASP A 201 -8.54 -0.09 1.56
N HIS A 202 -8.97 -0.09 0.30
CA HIS A 202 -9.94 -1.03 -0.25
C HIS A 202 -11.35 -0.95 0.34
N ARG A 203 -11.81 0.22 0.80
CA ARG A 203 -13.20 0.43 1.27
C ARG A 203 -13.98 1.25 0.25
N ARG A 204 -15.30 1.04 0.23
CA ARG A 204 -16.25 1.84 -0.56
C ARG A 204 -17.49 2.15 0.27
N PHE A 205 -17.90 3.41 0.23
CA PHE A 205 -18.98 3.96 1.01
C PHE A 205 -19.98 4.63 0.09
N HIS A 206 -21.27 4.37 0.31
CA HIS A 206 -22.35 5.05 -0.39
C HIS A 206 -23.21 5.81 0.62
N LEU A 207 -23.24 7.14 0.49
CA LEU A 207 -23.95 8.05 1.38
C LEU A 207 -25.12 8.67 0.63
N SER A 208 -26.34 8.59 1.15
CA SER A 208 -27.53 9.22 0.57
C SER A 208 -28.08 10.32 1.49
N PHE A 209 -28.44 11.45 0.88
CA PHE A 209 -28.93 12.65 1.57
C PHE A 209 -30.37 12.96 1.09
N HIS A 210 -31.30 12.09 1.46
CA HIS A 210 -32.69 12.14 0.98
C HIS A 210 -33.35 13.50 1.23
N GLY A 211 -33.83 14.13 0.16
CA GLY A 211 -34.55 15.41 0.23
C GLY A 211 -33.68 16.63 0.60
N GLN A 212 -32.35 16.50 0.62
CA GLN A 212 -31.42 17.56 1.01
C GLN A 212 -30.29 17.76 -0.03
N PRO A 213 -30.60 18.16 -1.27
CA PRO A 213 -29.61 18.33 -2.34
C PRO A 213 -28.52 19.35 -2.00
N GLU A 214 -28.84 20.40 -1.25
CA GLU A 214 -27.89 21.42 -0.78
C GLU A 214 -26.84 20.86 0.18
N ILE A 215 -27.19 19.86 0.99
CA ILE A 215 -26.26 19.21 1.92
C ILE A 215 -25.28 18.32 1.14
N LEU A 216 -25.78 17.58 0.14
CA LEU A 216 -24.91 16.79 -0.75
C LEU A 216 -23.83 17.66 -1.40
N VAL A 217 -24.21 18.82 -1.93
CA VAL A 217 -23.27 19.74 -2.59
C VAL A 217 -22.18 20.19 -1.60
N LYS A 218 -22.58 20.60 -0.38
CA LYS A 218 -21.63 21.04 0.66
C LYS A 218 -20.69 19.93 1.13
N VAL A 219 -21.21 18.72 1.36
CA VAL A 219 -20.39 17.57 1.76
C VAL A 219 -19.38 17.24 0.67
N HIS A 220 -19.80 17.24 -0.58
CA HIS A 220 -18.93 17.01 -1.72
C HIS A 220 -17.83 18.08 -1.80
N GLU A 221 -18.18 19.37 -1.69
CA GLU A 221 -17.20 20.47 -1.71
C GLU A 221 -16.18 20.37 -0.57
N LEU A 222 -16.62 20.02 0.64
CA LEU A 222 -15.73 19.79 1.78
C LEU A 222 -14.78 18.62 1.53
N LEU A 223 -15.30 17.45 1.12
CA LEU A 223 -14.45 16.30 0.82
C LEU A 223 -13.44 16.63 -0.28
N MET A 224 -13.88 17.31 -1.34
CA MET A 224 -12.97 17.70 -2.42
C MET A 224 -11.87 18.65 -1.94
N SER A 225 -12.17 19.55 -1.01
CA SER A 225 -11.20 20.54 -0.50
C SER A 225 -10.17 19.94 0.45
N TYR A 226 -10.57 19.00 1.31
CA TYR A 226 -9.69 18.44 2.36
C TYR A 226 -9.06 17.10 1.98
N ALA A 227 -9.72 16.28 1.15
CA ALA A 227 -9.12 15.05 0.64
C ALA A 227 -8.22 15.31 -0.58
N PHE A 228 -8.49 16.37 -1.35
CA PHE A 228 -7.72 16.77 -2.53
C PHE A 228 -7.38 18.27 -2.51
N PRO A 229 -6.60 18.73 -1.52
CA PRO A 229 -6.27 20.14 -1.39
C PRO A 229 -5.57 20.70 -2.64
N SER A 230 -5.74 22.00 -2.87
CA SER A 230 -5.14 22.71 -4.00
C SER A 230 -3.61 22.81 -3.94
N SER A 231 -3.04 22.69 -2.74
CA SER A 231 -1.59 22.62 -2.49
C SER A 231 -1.31 21.46 -1.54
N PHE A 232 -0.17 20.80 -1.76
CA PHE A 232 0.30 19.71 -0.90
C PHE A 232 0.55 20.18 0.54
N GLU A 233 0.89 21.46 0.75
CA GLU A 233 1.12 22.04 2.08
C GLU A 233 -0.12 22.00 2.99
N TYR A 234 -1.31 21.82 2.43
CA TYR A 234 -2.55 21.71 3.19
C TYR A 234 -2.91 20.28 3.60
N VAL A 235 -2.08 19.28 3.29
CA VAL A 235 -2.32 17.93 3.83
C VAL A 235 -2.17 17.93 5.36
N PHE A 236 -2.93 17.07 6.03
CA PHE A 236 -3.02 17.04 7.49
C PHE A 236 -1.67 16.96 8.21
N ALA A 237 -0.65 16.35 7.61
CA ALA A 237 0.69 16.22 8.21
C ALA A 237 1.29 17.58 8.65
N PHE A 238 1.05 18.67 7.91
CA PHE A 238 1.57 20.00 8.27
C PHE A 238 0.79 20.67 9.41
N CYS A 239 -0.49 20.32 9.54
CA CYS A 239 -1.41 20.83 10.56
C CYS A 239 -1.43 19.98 11.83
N HIS A 240 -0.94 18.73 11.78
CA HIS A 240 -0.97 17.83 12.91
C HIS A 240 -0.02 18.29 14.03
N ARG A 241 -0.52 18.25 15.27
CA ARG A 241 0.23 18.51 16.49
C ARG A 241 -0.15 17.41 17.49
N LEU A 242 0.81 16.61 17.90
CA LEU A 242 0.60 15.54 18.88
C LEU A 242 0.79 16.09 20.29
N PRO A 243 -0.12 15.88 21.25
CA PRO A 243 0.12 16.20 22.65
C PRO A 243 1.21 15.31 23.27
N THR A 244 2.12 15.90 24.04
CA THR A 244 3.23 15.23 24.76
C THR A 244 2.73 14.11 25.66
N ASN A 245 1.55 14.26 26.26
CA ASN A 245 0.95 13.27 27.15
C ASN A 245 0.41 11.99 26.45
N MET A 246 0.27 11.96 25.11
CA MET A 246 -0.09 10.74 24.39
C MET A 246 1.08 9.74 24.24
N THR A 247 2.28 10.10 24.67
CA THR A 247 3.47 9.21 24.66
C THR A 247 3.66 8.44 25.98
N LEU A 248 2.90 8.76 27.02
CA LEU A 248 2.96 8.11 28.32
C LEU A 248 1.71 7.26 28.57
N HIS A 249 1.91 6.08 29.16
CA HIS A 249 0.91 5.06 29.51
C HIS A 249 -0.17 5.50 30.53
N ASP A 250 -0.39 6.80 30.73
CA ASP A 250 -1.30 7.29 31.77
C ASP A 250 -2.66 7.71 31.22
N SER A 251 -3.62 6.79 31.36
CA SER A 251 -5.00 6.88 30.83
C SER A 251 -5.89 7.94 31.49
N THR A 252 -5.38 8.78 32.38
CA THR A 252 -6.21 9.61 33.29
C THR A 252 -6.38 11.08 32.89
N ALA A 253 -5.67 11.59 31.89
CA ALA A 253 -5.70 13.01 31.51
C ALA A 253 -6.67 13.33 30.34
N TYR A 254 -7.98 13.18 30.53
CA TYR A 254 -8.97 13.36 29.45
C TYR A 254 -9.76 14.69 29.44
N ALA A 255 -9.53 15.63 30.38
CA ALA A 255 -10.51 16.69 30.65
C ALA A 255 -10.00 18.14 30.88
N ALA A 256 -8.78 18.52 30.49
CA ALA A 256 -8.32 19.93 30.57
C ALA A 256 -8.11 20.56 29.18
N GLU A 257 -8.35 21.87 29.06
CA GLU A 257 -7.94 22.68 27.90
C GLU A 257 -6.41 22.60 27.75
N ARG A 258 -5.95 22.03 26.64
CA ARG A 258 -4.54 21.70 26.39
C ARG A 258 -3.84 22.90 25.75
N ARG A 259 -2.61 23.20 26.18
CA ARG A 259 -1.83 24.34 25.67
C ARG A 259 -0.81 23.89 24.61
N ALA A 260 -0.44 24.79 23.69
CA ALA A 260 0.45 24.47 22.57
C ALA A 260 1.88 24.03 22.98
N ASP A 261 2.33 24.46 24.16
CA ASP A 261 3.57 24.03 24.82
C ASP A 261 3.52 22.61 25.38
N GLU A 262 2.34 21.99 25.44
CA GLU A 262 2.13 20.59 25.82
C GLU A 262 2.09 19.64 24.62
N CYS A 263 2.44 20.10 23.41
CA CYS A 263 2.56 19.28 22.21
C CYS A 263 4.01 18.80 22.01
N LEU A 264 4.17 17.56 21.52
CA LEU A 264 5.44 16.98 21.15
C LEU A 264 6.22 17.94 20.25
N PRO A 265 7.53 18.11 20.50
CA PRO A 265 8.37 18.90 19.62
C PRO A 265 8.26 18.31 18.20
N LEU A 266 8.22 19.21 17.21
CA LEU A 266 8.12 18.87 15.78
C LEU A 266 9.27 17.94 15.29
N GLN A 267 10.29 17.73 16.12
CA GLN A 267 11.57 17.06 15.85
C GLN A 267 11.68 15.61 16.34
N TRP A 268 10.76 15.09 17.16
CA TRP A 268 10.89 13.70 17.61
C TRP A 268 10.74 12.72 16.42
N ASP A 269 11.62 11.72 16.33
CA ASP A 269 11.71 10.66 15.29
C ASP A 269 12.23 11.03 13.89
N TRP A 270 12.51 12.30 13.55
CA TRP A 270 13.18 12.63 12.26
C TRP A 270 14.64 12.16 12.20
N ASP A 271 15.27 11.97 13.36
CA ASP A 271 16.67 11.56 13.48
C ASP A 271 16.84 10.04 13.52
N VAL A 272 15.78 9.25 13.27
CA VAL A 272 15.86 7.78 13.31
C VAL A 272 16.91 7.25 12.33
N TYR A 273 17.12 7.94 11.20
CA TYR A 273 18.12 7.62 10.20
C TYR A 273 19.15 8.74 10.03
N ALA A 274 20.39 8.45 10.41
CA ALA A 274 21.55 9.27 10.09
C ALA A 274 22.50 8.48 9.16
N PRO A 275 22.74 8.91 7.91
CA PRO A 275 23.48 8.12 6.90
C PRO A 275 24.84 7.61 7.39
N GLN A 276 25.65 8.49 7.98
CA GLN A 276 26.99 8.12 8.46
C GLN A 276 26.96 7.20 9.68
N ALA A 277 25.94 7.32 10.54
CA ALA A 277 25.78 6.41 11.68
C ALA A 277 25.44 5.00 11.16
N GLU A 278 24.57 4.89 10.15
CA GLU A 278 24.22 3.62 9.53
C GLU A 278 25.41 3.00 8.77
N TRP A 279 26.17 3.78 8.00
CA TRP A 279 27.39 3.28 7.34
C TRP A 279 28.44 2.80 8.35
N ARG A 280 28.59 3.49 9.49
CA ARG A 280 29.46 3.04 10.59
C ARG A 280 28.93 1.74 11.22
N ARG A 281 27.62 1.63 11.47
CA ARG A 281 26.98 0.40 11.97
C ARG A 281 27.15 -0.78 11.00
N GLN A 282 27.28 -0.53 9.71
CA GLN A 282 27.59 -1.55 8.70
C GLN A 282 29.10 -1.83 8.55
N GLY A 283 29.98 -1.01 9.12
CA GLY A 283 31.44 -1.15 9.00
C GLY A 283 31.98 -0.65 7.65
N LEU A 284 31.17 0.09 6.90
CA LEU A 284 31.56 0.66 5.61
C LEU A 284 32.59 1.78 5.77
N LEU A 285 32.48 2.58 6.84
CA LEU A 285 33.40 3.70 7.09
C LEU A 285 34.77 3.25 7.63
N ASP A 286 34.87 2.02 8.14
CA ASP A 286 36.13 1.43 8.60
C ASP A 286 36.86 0.70 7.46
N ASN A 287 36.20 0.53 6.31
CA ASN A 287 36.75 -0.18 5.16
C ASN A 287 37.36 0.84 4.16
N PRO A 288 38.69 0.79 3.92
CA PRO A 288 39.39 1.75 3.06
C PRO A 288 39.02 1.65 1.58
N GLN A 289 38.26 0.63 1.18
CA GLN A 289 37.74 0.49 -0.20
C GLN A 289 36.59 1.44 -0.49
N TRP A 290 36.00 2.08 0.53
CA TRP A 290 34.86 2.99 0.37
C TRP A 290 35.21 4.40 0.84
N ARG A 291 34.60 5.40 0.17
CA ARG A 291 34.66 6.80 0.58
C ARG A 291 33.28 7.44 0.52
N ILE A 292 33.08 8.47 1.33
CA ILE A 292 31.94 9.36 1.21
C ILE A 292 32.25 10.40 0.12
N SER A 293 31.36 10.53 -0.86
CA SER A 293 31.35 11.61 -1.83
C SER A 293 30.28 12.63 -1.45
N ASN A 294 30.64 13.91 -1.48
CA ASN A 294 29.72 15.04 -1.32
C ASN A 294 29.28 15.62 -2.68
N ILE A 295 29.53 14.92 -3.79
CA ILE A 295 29.18 15.40 -5.14
C ILE A 295 27.69 15.72 -5.30
N ASN A 296 26.82 15.06 -4.51
CA ASN A 296 25.38 15.28 -4.54
C ASN A 296 24.89 16.19 -3.39
N GLN A 297 25.79 16.92 -2.73
CA GLN A 297 25.39 17.89 -1.71
C GLN A 297 24.47 18.94 -2.35
N GLY A 298 23.34 19.23 -1.69
CA GLY A 298 22.31 20.09 -2.26
C GLY A 298 21.51 19.46 -3.40
N TYR A 299 21.65 18.14 -3.63
CA TYR A 299 20.85 17.36 -4.59
C TYR A 299 21.04 17.79 -6.06
N ALA A 300 22.15 18.45 -6.38
CA ALA A 300 22.36 19.08 -7.69
C ALA A 300 22.60 18.06 -8.82
N LEU A 301 23.40 17.01 -8.57
CA LEU A 301 23.74 16.02 -9.59
C LEU A 301 22.61 15.00 -9.80
N ILE A 302 22.07 14.48 -8.70
CA ILE A 302 21.07 13.42 -8.67
C ILE A 302 19.98 13.81 -7.67
N PRO A 303 18.96 14.58 -8.09
CA PRO A 303 17.91 15.08 -7.21
C PRO A 303 17.13 14.01 -6.43
N SER A 304 17.16 12.77 -6.91
CA SER A 304 16.43 11.63 -6.34
C SER A 304 17.28 10.73 -5.45
N TYR A 305 18.55 11.05 -5.21
CA TYR A 305 19.45 10.32 -4.32
C TYR A 305 19.71 11.11 -3.03
N PRO A 306 20.27 10.46 -2.00
CA PRO A 306 20.73 11.15 -0.80
C PRO A 306 21.80 12.21 -1.11
N SER A 307 21.95 13.20 -0.23
CA SER A 307 22.91 14.29 -0.38
C SER A 307 24.37 13.83 -0.30
N GLN A 308 24.64 12.74 0.43
CA GLN A 308 25.95 12.10 0.52
C GLN A 308 25.86 10.69 -0.10
N LEU A 309 26.86 10.31 -0.89
CA LEU A 309 26.91 9.01 -1.57
C LEU A 309 28.11 8.21 -1.07
N LEU A 310 27.94 6.90 -0.91
CA LEU A 310 29.03 6.00 -0.59
C LEU A 310 29.49 5.26 -1.86
N VAL A 311 30.74 5.45 -2.22
CA VAL A 311 31.32 5.01 -3.51
C VAL A 311 32.71 4.39 -3.30
N PRO A 312 33.26 3.64 -4.27
CA PRO A 312 34.62 3.12 -4.15
C PRO A 312 35.65 4.25 -3.96
N ALA A 313 36.61 4.04 -3.06
CA ALA A 313 37.64 5.01 -2.72
C ALA A 313 38.53 5.40 -3.91
N THR A 314 38.68 4.48 -4.88
CA THR A 314 39.50 4.65 -6.09
C THR A 314 38.81 5.46 -7.19
N VAL A 315 37.49 5.65 -7.11
CA VAL A 315 36.72 6.37 -8.14
C VAL A 315 36.62 7.83 -7.72
N PRO A 316 37.11 8.81 -8.51
CA PRO A 316 36.99 10.23 -8.19
C PRO A 316 35.61 10.81 -8.60
N ASP A 317 35.27 11.99 -8.10
CA ASP A 317 33.94 12.60 -8.30
C ASP A 317 33.67 12.95 -9.78
N GLU A 318 34.69 13.25 -10.58
CA GLU A 318 34.57 13.50 -12.02
C GLU A 318 34.00 12.29 -12.76
N VAL A 319 34.44 11.08 -12.38
CA VAL A 319 33.93 9.81 -12.94
C VAL A 319 32.47 9.60 -12.54
N LEU A 320 32.08 9.94 -11.30
CA LEU A 320 30.68 9.86 -10.87
C LEU A 320 29.78 10.80 -11.67
N SER A 321 30.26 12.03 -11.94
CA SER A 321 29.54 13.02 -12.75
C SER A 321 29.33 12.52 -14.18
N GLU A 322 30.37 11.98 -14.82
CA GLU A 322 30.26 11.41 -16.17
C GLU A 322 29.34 10.18 -16.20
N ALA A 323 29.47 9.26 -15.25
CA ALA A 323 28.61 8.08 -15.14
C ALA A 323 27.12 8.46 -14.94
N SER A 324 26.84 9.55 -14.21
CA SER A 324 25.47 10.04 -14.02
C SER A 324 24.80 10.41 -15.35
N SER A 325 25.56 10.92 -16.32
CA SER A 325 25.05 11.25 -17.65
C SER A 325 24.65 9.99 -18.43
N PHE A 326 25.30 8.86 -18.15
CA PHE A 326 25.01 7.56 -18.77
C PHE A 326 23.91 6.77 -18.06
N ARG A 327 23.55 7.10 -16.82
CA ARG A 327 22.50 6.42 -16.05
C ARG A 327 21.17 7.15 -16.17
N SER A 328 20.07 6.41 -16.26
CA SER A 328 18.72 7.00 -16.33
C SER A 328 18.48 7.91 -15.13
N ILE A 329 18.01 9.13 -15.38
CA ILE A 329 17.78 10.16 -14.35
C ILE A 329 18.96 10.38 -13.37
N GLY A 330 20.20 10.15 -13.83
CA GLY A 330 21.41 10.42 -13.05
C GLY A 330 21.79 9.36 -12.02
N ARG A 331 20.95 8.34 -11.78
CA ARG A 331 21.09 7.42 -10.63
C ARG A 331 22.18 6.39 -10.86
N ILE A 332 23.40 6.76 -10.49
CA ILE A 332 24.63 5.95 -10.58
C ILE A 332 24.62 4.75 -9.62
N PRO A 333 25.41 3.69 -9.89
CA PRO A 333 25.75 2.67 -8.91
C PRO A 333 26.27 3.26 -7.60
N CYS A 334 25.55 3.02 -6.50
CA CYS A 334 25.89 3.49 -5.16
C CYS A 334 25.68 2.36 -4.15
N VAL A 335 26.60 2.20 -3.20
CA VAL A 335 26.52 1.14 -2.17
C VAL A 335 25.57 1.56 -1.05
N THR A 336 24.76 0.61 -0.59
CA THR A 336 23.80 0.81 0.53
C THR A 336 24.03 -0.18 1.68
N TRP A 337 24.75 -1.28 1.43
CA TRP A 337 25.04 -2.31 2.43
C TRP A 337 26.27 -3.15 2.08
N VAL A 338 26.92 -3.73 3.10
CA VAL A 338 28.02 -4.70 2.93
C VAL A 338 27.88 -5.85 3.93
N HIS A 339 28.23 -7.05 3.47
CA HIS A 339 28.28 -8.23 4.32
C HIS A 339 29.59 -8.25 5.12
N ARG A 340 29.52 -7.91 6.40
CA ARG A 340 30.68 -7.82 7.31
C ARG A 340 31.57 -9.07 7.35
N GLY A 341 30.99 -10.25 7.16
CA GLY A 341 31.72 -11.51 7.24
C GLY A 341 32.58 -11.86 6.01
N ASN A 342 32.28 -11.30 4.83
CA ASN A 342 32.93 -11.71 3.59
C ASN A 342 33.24 -10.57 2.59
N GLY A 343 32.79 -9.33 2.87
CA GLY A 343 33.07 -8.17 2.02
C GLY A 343 32.13 -7.96 0.83
N ALA A 344 31.18 -8.87 0.59
CA ALA A 344 30.21 -8.75 -0.50
C ALA A 344 29.36 -7.48 -0.33
N SER A 345 29.31 -6.63 -1.36
CA SER A 345 28.60 -5.35 -1.31
C SER A 345 27.26 -5.41 -2.05
N LEU A 346 26.27 -4.68 -1.54
CA LEU A 346 24.99 -4.45 -2.21
C LEU A 346 24.94 -3.00 -2.68
N SER A 347 24.79 -2.84 -3.99
CA SER A 347 24.70 -1.54 -4.65
C SER A 347 23.40 -1.43 -5.46
N ARG A 348 23.01 -0.18 -5.74
CA ARG A 348 21.79 0.14 -6.48
C ARG A 348 22.00 1.22 -7.50
N SER A 349 21.26 1.15 -8.61
CA SER A 349 21.29 2.17 -9.67
C SER A 349 19.99 2.20 -10.48
N SER A 350 19.97 3.06 -11.50
CA SER A 350 19.04 2.97 -12.62
C SER A 350 19.68 2.26 -13.84
N GLN A 351 18.88 1.94 -14.86
CA GLN A 351 19.40 1.37 -16.10
C GLN A 351 20.41 2.30 -16.81
N PRO A 352 21.39 1.74 -17.55
CA PRO A 352 22.28 2.52 -18.39
C PRO A 352 21.59 3.04 -19.68
N LYS A 353 22.19 4.04 -20.33
CA LYS A 353 21.73 4.67 -21.59
C LYS A 353 22.45 4.12 -22.82
N ILE A 354 22.50 2.80 -22.96
CA ILE A 354 23.20 2.12 -24.08
C ILE A 354 22.50 2.37 -25.43
N GLY A 355 21.16 2.35 -25.44
CA GLY A 355 20.34 2.54 -26.63
C GLY A 355 20.56 1.51 -27.74
N MET A 356 20.01 1.83 -28.92
CA MET A 356 20.25 1.07 -30.15
C MET A 356 21.60 1.42 -30.80
N SER A 357 22.19 2.57 -30.45
CA SER A 357 23.50 3.00 -30.91
C SER A 357 24.67 2.28 -30.23
N ASN A 358 24.40 1.43 -29.24
CA ASN A 358 25.41 0.78 -28.41
C ASN A 358 26.36 1.79 -27.75
N ALA A 359 25.79 2.87 -27.22
CA ALA A 359 26.53 3.88 -26.47
C ALA A 359 27.31 3.26 -25.31
N ILE A 360 28.46 3.85 -25.04
CA ILE A 360 29.46 3.38 -24.09
C ILE A 360 29.75 4.50 -23.10
N SER A 361 30.06 4.13 -21.86
CA SER A 361 30.62 5.04 -20.86
C SER A 361 31.74 4.32 -20.13
N LEU A 362 32.97 4.79 -20.32
CA LEU A 362 34.12 4.27 -19.58
C LEU A 362 33.98 4.58 -18.08
N ALA A 363 33.47 5.77 -17.75
CA ALA A 363 33.20 6.15 -16.38
C ALA A 363 32.23 5.19 -15.65
N ASP A 364 31.15 4.75 -16.31
CA ASP A 364 30.22 3.78 -15.72
C ASP A 364 30.84 2.38 -15.62
N GLU A 365 31.59 1.95 -16.64
CA GLU A 365 32.33 0.67 -16.64
C GLU A 365 33.35 0.63 -15.48
N ASP A 366 34.13 1.70 -15.30
CA ASP A 366 35.13 1.85 -14.24
C ASP A 366 34.48 1.89 -12.85
N LEU A 367 33.35 2.59 -12.70
CA LEU A 367 32.60 2.62 -11.44
C LEU A 367 32.09 1.23 -11.05
N VAL A 368 31.49 0.49 -11.98
CA VAL A 368 31.00 -0.89 -11.72
C VAL A 368 32.17 -1.83 -11.42
N ALA A 369 33.28 -1.73 -12.16
CA ALA A 369 34.49 -2.51 -11.89
C ALA A 369 35.08 -2.20 -10.52
N ALA A 370 35.13 -0.93 -10.11
CA ALA A 370 35.63 -0.53 -8.80
C ALA A 370 34.76 -1.08 -7.64
N ILE A 371 33.43 -1.12 -7.81
CA ILE A 371 32.54 -1.78 -6.83
C ILE A 371 32.86 -3.27 -6.73
N ALA A 372 33.08 -3.94 -7.86
CA ALA A 372 33.46 -5.35 -7.87
C ALA A 372 34.81 -5.57 -7.17
N ASN A 373 35.81 -4.74 -7.46
CA ASN A 373 37.15 -4.81 -6.90
C ASN A 373 37.22 -4.53 -5.39
N ALA A 374 36.27 -3.76 -4.84
CA ALA A 374 36.18 -3.49 -3.41
C ALA A 374 35.89 -4.77 -2.59
N ASN A 375 35.38 -5.84 -3.22
CA ASN A 375 35.23 -7.16 -2.61
C ASN A 375 36.47 -8.04 -2.91
N ALA A 376 37.54 -7.84 -2.15
CA ALA A 376 38.82 -8.52 -2.39
C ALA A 376 38.73 -10.06 -2.48
N PRO A 377 37.91 -10.76 -1.66
CA PRO A 377 37.76 -12.23 -1.77
C PRO A 377 37.09 -12.71 -3.07
N ASN A 378 36.21 -11.89 -3.65
CA ASN A 378 35.48 -12.24 -4.87
C ASN A 378 35.13 -10.98 -5.67
N GLN A 379 35.91 -10.73 -6.73
CA GLN A 379 35.78 -9.56 -7.58
C GLN A 379 34.73 -9.72 -8.70
N THR A 380 33.86 -10.73 -8.62
CA THR A 380 32.68 -10.84 -9.49
C THR A 380 31.53 -10.01 -8.93
N ILE A 381 30.86 -9.27 -9.81
CA ILE A 381 29.62 -8.54 -9.49
C ILE A 381 28.44 -9.10 -10.28
N HIS A 382 27.32 -9.38 -9.61
CA HIS A 382 26.07 -9.76 -10.27
C HIS A 382 25.22 -8.51 -10.47
N ILE A 383 24.92 -8.19 -11.72
CA ILE A 383 23.98 -7.13 -12.10
C ILE A 383 22.59 -7.75 -12.22
N ILE A 384 21.74 -7.41 -11.27
CA ILE A 384 20.36 -7.91 -11.16
C ILE A 384 19.43 -6.87 -11.76
N ASP A 385 19.03 -7.08 -13.01
CA ASP A 385 17.97 -6.31 -13.64
C ASP A 385 16.62 -6.87 -13.18
N CYS A 386 15.88 -6.07 -12.41
CA CYS A 386 14.61 -6.50 -11.85
C CYS A 386 13.56 -6.83 -12.94
N ARG A 387 13.72 -6.32 -14.17
CA ARG A 387 12.71 -6.37 -15.22
C ARG A 387 12.62 -7.74 -15.89
N PRO A 388 11.51 -8.03 -16.60
CA PRO A 388 11.53 -9.02 -17.66
C PRO A 388 12.46 -8.57 -18.80
N MET A 389 13.18 -9.52 -19.40
CA MET A 389 14.09 -9.25 -20.52
C MET A 389 13.40 -8.50 -21.66
N SER A 390 12.14 -8.84 -21.98
CA SER A 390 11.34 -8.14 -23.00
C SER A 390 11.14 -6.65 -22.68
N SER A 391 10.87 -6.32 -21.42
CA SER A 391 10.76 -4.93 -20.97
C SER A 391 12.10 -4.21 -21.02
N ALA A 392 13.20 -4.93 -20.75
CA ALA A 392 14.54 -4.39 -20.84
C ALA A 392 14.93 -4.05 -22.29
N MET A 393 14.63 -4.94 -23.23
CA MET A 393 14.81 -4.69 -24.67
C MET A 393 13.92 -3.56 -25.19
N ALA A 394 12.67 -3.46 -24.73
CA ALA A 394 11.80 -2.35 -25.08
C ALA A 394 12.34 -1.00 -24.58
N ASN A 395 12.97 -0.95 -23.41
CA ASN A 395 13.66 0.24 -22.93
C ASN A 395 14.92 0.55 -23.75
N ARG A 396 15.61 -0.48 -24.26
CA ARG A 396 16.76 -0.30 -25.15
C ARG A 396 16.39 0.44 -26.44
N ALA A 397 15.24 0.09 -27.02
CA ALA A 397 14.69 0.82 -28.17
C ALA A 397 14.41 2.31 -27.86
N LYS A 398 14.20 2.67 -26.59
CA LYS A 398 13.97 4.05 -26.13
C LYS A 398 15.26 4.80 -25.74
N GLY A 399 16.43 4.26 -26.05
CA GLY A 399 17.72 4.88 -25.72
C GLY A 399 18.32 4.46 -24.37
N TYR A 400 17.70 3.51 -23.66
CA TYR A 400 18.24 2.93 -22.43
C TYR A 400 18.90 1.58 -22.69
N GLY A 401 19.09 0.71 -21.70
CA GLY A 401 19.68 -0.58 -21.99
C GLY A 401 19.85 -1.52 -20.82
N VAL A 402 20.72 -2.47 -21.07
CA VAL A 402 21.19 -3.52 -20.17
C VAL A 402 22.67 -3.67 -20.42
N GLU A 403 23.45 -3.71 -19.35
CA GLU A 403 24.87 -4.00 -19.32
C GLU A 403 25.18 -5.30 -20.08
N SER A 404 26.39 -5.40 -20.63
CA SER A 404 26.85 -6.59 -21.36
C SER A 404 28.16 -7.07 -20.76
N SER A 405 28.27 -8.38 -20.50
CA SER A 405 29.50 -9.01 -20.00
C SER A 405 30.71 -8.85 -20.94
N LEU A 406 30.50 -8.45 -22.21
CA LEU A 406 31.59 -8.06 -23.12
C LEU A 406 32.31 -6.78 -22.68
N ARG A 407 31.58 -5.85 -22.05
CA ARG A 407 32.07 -4.55 -21.59
C ARG A 407 32.35 -4.56 -20.10
N TYR A 408 31.36 -5.02 -19.33
CA TYR A 408 31.46 -5.18 -17.89
C TYR A 408 32.08 -6.54 -17.59
N LYS A 409 33.40 -6.66 -17.77
CA LYS A 409 34.13 -7.95 -17.76
C LYS A 409 33.99 -8.74 -16.46
N GLN A 410 33.83 -8.04 -15.34
CA GLN A 410 33.64 -8.63 -14.00
C GLN A 410 32.18 -8.93 -13.68
N ALA A 411 31.26 -8.60 -14.60
CA ALA A 411 29.83 -8.62 -14.35
C ALA A 411 29.09 -9.77 -15.05
N THR A 412 28.23 -10.42 -14.28
CA THR A 412 27.19 -11.33 -14.79
C THR A 412 25.84 -10.61 -14.72
N VAL A 413 25.03 -10.67 -15.78
CA VAL A 413 23.74 -9.97 -15.83
C VAL A 413 22.58 -10.96 -15.81
N GLU A 414 21.65 -10.76 -14.89
CA GLU A 414 20.49 -11.66 -14.68
C GLU A 414 19.17 -10.88 -14.57
N PHE A 415 18.08 -11.48 -15.04
CA PHE A 415 16.75 -10.86 -15.08
C PHE A 415 15.77 -11.50 -14.10
N MET A 416 15.19 -10.70 -13.22
CA MET A 416 14.27 -11.21 -12.17
C MET A 416 12.81 -11.27 -12.60
N ASN A 417 12.49 -10.78 -13.81
CA ASN A 417 11.15 -10.85 -14.40
C ASN A 417 10.02 -10.15 -13.62
N ILE A 418 10.34 -9.21 -12.72
CA ILE A 418 9.36 -8.47 -11.93
C ILE A 418 8.67 -7.42 -12.82
N PRO A 419 7.35 -7.52 -13.08
CA PRO A 419 6.66 -6.63 -13.99
C PRO A 419 6.62 -5.17 -13.51
N ASN A 420 6.12 -4.28 -14.37
CA ASN A 420 6.09 -2.84 -14.09
C ASN A 420 4.95 -2.43 -13.16
N ILE A 421 4.91 -1.14 -12.83
CA ILE A 421 3.93 -0.53 -11.92
C ILE A 421 2.47 -0.72 -12.36
N HIS A 422 2.20 -0.80 -13.67
CA HIS A 422 0.84 -0.96 -14.19
C HIS A 422 0.33 -2.37 -13.92
N THR A 423 1.16 -3.39 -14.14
CA THR A 423 0.83 -4.78 -13.82
C THR A 423 0.54 -4.94 -12.32
N MET A 424 1.34 -4.32 -11.45
CA MET A 424 1.10 -4.38 -9.99
C MET A 424 -0.20 -3.68 -9.59
N ARG A 425 -0.51 -2.53 -10.21
CA ARG A 425 -1.77 -1.82 -10.00
C ARG A 425 -2.97 -2.67 -10.42
N ASP A 426 -2.91 -3.28 -11.60
CA ASP A 426 -4.01 -4.10 -12.12
C ASP A 426 -4.24 -5.34 -11.26
N SER A 427 -3.16 -5.98 -10.79
CA SER A 427 -3.19 -7.08 -9.84
C SER A 427 -3.87 -6.70 -8.53
N ALA A 428 -3.45 -5.58 -7.92
CA ALA A 428 -4.07 -5.09 -6.68
C ALA A 428 -5.53 -4.66 -6.89
N LYS A 429 -5.89 -4.12 -8.06
CA LYS A 429 -7.28 -3.80 -8.39
C LYS A 429 -8.16 -5.06 -8.42
N LYS A 430 -7.67 -6.16 -9.01
CA LYS A 430 -8.37 -7.46 -8.96
C LYS A 430 -8.49 -7.98 -7.53
N LEU A 431 -7.42 -7.90 -6.74
CA LEU A 431 -7.42 -8.31 -5.34
C LEU A 431 -8.41 -7.49 -4.49
N LYS A 432 -8.41 -6.16 -4.67
CA LYS A 432 -9.37 -5.24 -4.04
C LYS A 432 -10.81 -5.67 -4.34
N HIS A 433 -11.12 -5.92 -5.62
CA HIS A 433 -12.46 -6.37 -6.02
C HIS A 433 -12.85 -7.70 -5.36
N LEU A 434 -11.92 -8.64 -5.24
CA LEU A 434 -12.18 -9.94 -4.58
C LEU A 434 -12.36 -9.79 -3.07
N SER A 435 -11.53 -8.97 -2.40
CA SER A 435 -11.57 -8.74 -0.95
C SER A 435 -12.84 -8.03 -0.47
N LEU A 436 -13.48 -7.27 -1.35
CA LEU A 436 -14.75 -6.60 -1.10
C LEU A 436 -15.98 -7.50 -1.32
N SER A 437 -15.78 -8.75 -1.78
CA SER A 437 -16.86 -9.71 -1.95
C SER A 437 -17.33 -10.22 -0.59
N LEU A 438 -18.62 -10.09 -0.32
CA LEU A 438 -19.20 -10.37 0.99
C LEU A 438 -19.57 -11.83 1.24
N THR A 439 -19.59 -12.64 0.19
CA THR A 439 -20.21 -13.94 0.26
C THR A 439 -19.13 -14.99 0.46
N CYS A 440 -19.21 -15.71 1.59
CA CYS A 440 -18.33 -16.84 1.88
C CYS A 440 -18.70 -18.09 1.06
N ASP A 441 -19.70 -17.97 0.16
CA ASP A 441 -20.19 -19.02 -0.72
C ASP A 441 -19.47 -19.06 -2.08
N ASN A 442 -18.41 -18.23 -2.26
CA ASN A 442 -17.60 -18.29 -3.46
C ASN A 442 -16.81 -19.61 -3.52
N LEU A 443 -17.40 -20.61 -4.17
CA LEU A 443 -16.80 -21.92 -4.40
C LEU A 443 -15.52 -21.84 -5.26
N ASN A 444 -15.33 -20.75 -6.00
CA ASN A 444 -14.15 -20.50 -6.85
C ASN A 444 -13.11 -19.60 -6.16
N TRP A 445 -13.22 -19.33 -4.86
CA TRP A 445 -12.35 -18.38 -4.15
C TRP A 445 -10.87 -18.54 -4.46
N TYR A 446 -10.32 -19.75 -4.39
CA TYR A 446 -8.91 -20.00 -4.67
C TYR A 446 -8.51 -19.70 -6.13
N ALA A 447 -9.40 -20.01 -7.08
CA ALA A 447 -9.16 -19.70 -8.49
C ALA A 447 -9.20 -18.18 -8.72
N ASP A 448 -10.14 -17.47 -8.10
CA ASP A 448 -10.23 -16.01 -8.19
C ASP A 448 -9.01 -15.34 -7.55
N VAL A 449 -8.52 -15.85 -6.41
CA VAL A 449 -7.27 -15.39 -5.78
C VAL A 449 -6.10 -15.56 -6.74
N GLU A 450 -5.96 -16.73 -7.37
CA GLU A 450 -4.91 -17.01 -8.35
C GLU A 450 -5.01 -16.12 -9.60
N GLU A 451 -6.22 -15.73 -10.01
CA GLU A 451 -6.47 -14.82 -11.14
C GLU A 451 -6.09 -13.36 -10.84
N THR A 452 -6.04 -12.96 -9.56
CA THR A 452 -5.45 -11.66 -9.18
C THR A 452 -3.97 -11.57 -9.51
N LYS A 453 -3.27 -12.72 -9.53
CA LYS A 453 -1.80 -12.84 -9.61
C LYS A 453 -1.01 -12.12 -8.52
N TRP A 454 -1.67 -11.62 -7.47
CA TRP A 454 -0.98 -10.87 -6.40
C TRP A 454 0.08 -11.75 -5.72
N LEU A 455 -0.34 -12.92 -5.23
CA LEU A 455 0.57 -13.89 -4.59
C LEU A 455 1.67 -14.39 -5.55
N TYR A 456 1.37 -14.50 -6.84
CA TYR A 456 2.37 -14.83 -7.86
C TYR A 456 3.48 -13.76 -7.92
N TYR A 457 3.13 -12.47 -7.90
CA TYR A 457 4.11 -11.38 -7.93
C TYR A 457 4.86 -11.20 -6.61
N LEU A 458 4.23 -11.48 -5.47
CA LEU A 458 4.94 -11.58 -4.18
C LEU A 458 5.98 -12.69 -4.20
N ARG A 459 5.60 -13.89 -4.65
CA ARG A 459 6.51 -15.03 -4.80
C ARG A 459 7.68 -14.69 -5.72
N LEU A 460 7.43 -13.99 -6.82
CA LEU A 460 8.48 -13.60 -7.76
C LEU A 460 9.50 -12.63 -7.11
N THR A 461 9.00 -11.66 -6.34
CA THR A 461 9.83 -10.69 -5.61
C THR A 461 10.63 -11.36 -4.49
N LEU A 462 10.01 -12.26 -3.72
CA LEU A 462 10.70 -13.05 -2.68
C LEU A 462 11.71 -14.03 -3.26
N LYS A 463 11.41 -14.66 -4.41
CA LYS A 463 12.37 -15.53 -5.12
C LYS A 463 13.59 -14.75 -5.57
N ALA A 464 13.41 -13.56 -6.15
CA ALA A 464 14.50 -12.68 -6.54
C ALA A 464 15.33 -12.24 -5.32
N THR A 465 14.66 -11.93 -4.20
CA THR A 465 15.31 -11.61 -2.93
C THR A 465 16.19 -12.77 -2.45
N LEU A 466 15.65 -13.99 -2.41
CA LEU A 466 16.40 -15.18 -1.99
C LEU A 466 17.64 -15.41 -2.88
N HIS A 467 17.51 -15.18 -4.17
CA HIS A 467 18.64 -15.28 -5.09
C HIS A 467 19.73 -14.24 -4.79
N VAL A 468 19.36 -12.98 -4.53
CA VAL A 468 20.31 -11.94 -4.08
C VAL A 468 20.99 -12.36 -2.77
N VAL A 469 20.23 -12.88 -1.81
CA VAL A 469 20.76 -13.36 -0.52
C VAL A 469 21.76 -14.50 -0.73
N ASP A 470 21.46 -15.47 -1.60
CA ASP A 470 22.36 -16.58 -1.94
C ASP A 470 23.68 -16.09 -2.54
N LEU A 471 23.62 -15.19 -3.53
CA LEU A 471 24.80 -14.59 -4.14
C LEU A 471 25.70 -13.91 -3.09
N MET A 472 25.10 -13.14 -2.19
CA MET A 472 25.86 -12.37 -1.20
C MET A 472 26.37 -13.20 -0.02
N HIS A 473 25.52 -14.06 0.54
CA HIS A 473 25.83 -14.79 1.77
C HIS A 473 26.58 -16.09 1.50
N VAL A 474 26.15 -16.86 0.48
CA VAL A 474 26.71 -18.18 0.17
C VAL A 474 27.86 -18.05 -0.81
N GLN A 475 27.68 -17.31 -1.90
CA GLN A 475 28.69 -17.18 -2.96
C GLN A 475 29.69 -16.05 -2.70
N SER A 476 29.46 -15.23 -1.66
CA SER A 476 30.29 -14.09 -1.30
C SER A 476 30.52 -13.09 -2.45
N ALA A 477 29.55 -12.99 -3.37
CA ALA A 477 29.61 -12.13 -4.55
C ALA A 477 28.93 -10.78 -4.29
N SER A 478 29.49 -9.71 -4.85
CA SER A 478 28.84 -8.38 -4.81
C SER A 478 27.66 -8.33 -5.78
N VAL A 479 26.67 -7.50 -5.47
CA VAL A 479 25.44 -7.38 -6.26
C VAL A 479 25.14 -5.91 -6.58
N LEU A 480 24.82 -5.62 -7.84
CA LEU A 480 24.26 -4.34 -8.30
C LEU A 480 22.82 -4.56 -8.75
N ILE A 481 21.86 -4.00 -8.01
CA ILE A 481 20.43 -4.11 -8.36
C ILE A 481 19.97 -2.85 -9.08
N HIS A 482 19.33 -3.01 -10.24
CA HIS A 482 18.64 -1.92 -10.90
C HIS A 482 17.36 -2.38 -11.59
N CYS A 483 16.58 -1.40 -12.05
CA CYS A 483 15.47 -1.62 -12.96
C CYS A 483 15.47 -0.49 -13.98
N SER A 484 14.32 0.04 -14.40
CA SER A 484 14.27 1.22 -15.28
C SER A 484 14.81 2.48 -14.56
N HIS A 485 14.09 2.99 -13.56
CA HIS A 485 14.49 4.21 -12.83
C HIS A 485 15.24 3.92 -11.52
N GLY A 486 15.27 2.68 -11.03
CA GLY A 486 16.03 2.35 -9.81
C GLY A 486 15.37 2.75 -8.48
N TRP A 487 14.06 3.05 -8.49
CA TRP A 487 13.34 3.56 -7.29
C TRP A 487 12.07 2.78 -6.90
N ASP A 488 11.68 1.75 -7.67
CA ASP A 488 10.48 0.93 -7.40
C ASP A 488 10.93 -0.48 -7.01
N ARG A 489 11.01 -1.40 -7.98
CA ARG A 489 11.49 -2.79 -7.81
C ARG A 489 12.86 -2.88 -7.17
N THR A 490 13.75 -1.95 -7.51
CA THR A 490 15.08 -1.85 -6.91
C THR A 490 15.00 -1.61 -5.41
N SER A 491 14.16 -0.67 -4.95
CA SER A 491 13.97 -0.41 -3.52
C SER A 491 13.41 -1.65 -2.82
N GLN A 492 12.45 -2.35 -3.43
CA GLN A 492 11.89 -3.60 -2.88
C GLN A 492 12.98 -4.66 -2.67
N LEU A 493 13.74 -5.00 -3.72
CA LEU A 493 14.75 -6.06 -3.62
C LEU A 493 15.92 -5.69 -2.70
N VAL A 494 16.39 -4.44 -2.77
CA VAL A 494 17.49 -3.96 -1.93
C VAL A 494 17.10 -4.00 -0.45
N ALA A 495 15.89 -3.54 -0.12
CA ALA A 495 15.42 -3.55 1.26
C ALA A 495 15.14 -4.97 1.77
N LEU A 496 14.49 -5.82 0.97
CA LEU A 496 14.19 -7.21 1.35
C LEU A 496 15.47 -8.04 1.52
N ALA A 497 16.48 -7.86 0.66
CA ALA A 497 17.75 -8.58 0.79
C ALA A 497 18.44 -8.22 2.11
N GLN A 498 18.49 -6.93 2.44
CA GLN A 498 19.04 -6.44 3.69
C GLN A 498 18.25 -6.93 4.92
N LEU A 499 16.92 -6.96 4.85
CA LEU A 499 16.08 -7.50 5.91
C LEU A 499 16.39 -8.97 6.22
N CYS A 500 16.70 -9.76 5.18
CA CYS A 500 17.11 -11.16 5.32
C CYS A 500 18.54 -11.29 5.88
N LEU A 501 19.47 -10.45 5.43
CA LEU A 501 20.90 -10.56 5.73
C LEU A 501 21.32 -9.93 7.06
N ASP A 502 20.63 -8.87 7.50
CA ASP A 502 21.04 -8.06 8.65
C ASP A 502 19.95 -8.07 9.74
N PRO A 503 20.18 -8.75 10.88
CA PRO A 503 19.21 -8.82 11.98
C PRO A 503 18.80 -7.46 12.54
N TYR A 504 19.63 -6.42 12.40
CA TYR A 504 19.29 -5.08 12.86
C TYR A 504 17.98 -4.59 12.21
N PHE A 505 17.80 -4.80 10.90
CA PHE A 505 16.61 -4.35 10.18
C PHE A 505 15.32 -5.11 10.53
N ARG A 506 15.42 -6.18 11.36
CA ARG A 506 14.26 -6.92 11.90
C ARG A 506 13.84 -6.42 13.29
N THR A 507 14.52 -5.41 13.82
CA THR A 507 14.04 -4.60 14.96
C THR A 507 13.10 -3.50 14.46
N ILE A 508 12.26 -2.93 15.33
CA ILE A 508 11.36 -1.82 15.00
C ILE A 508 12.18 -0.62 14.51
N GLN A 509 13.21 -0.24 15.27
CA GLN A 509 14.10 0.87 14.90
C GLN A 509 14.87 0.60 13.62
N GLY A 510 15.42 -0.60 13.45
CA GLY A 510 16.13 -0.95 12.24
C GLY A 510 15.22 -0.99 11.02
N PHE A 511 13.98 -1.45 11.15
CA PHE A 511 13.02 -1.41 10.05
C PHE A 511 12.69 0.03 9.64
N GLN A 512 12.54 0.95 10.60
CA GLN A 512 12.39 2.39 10.31
C GLN A 512 13.62 2.92 9.54
N VAL A 513 14.84 2.59 9.99
CA VAL A 513 16.08 2.96 9.28
C VAL A 513 16.13 2.37 7.87
N LEU A 514 15.68 1.13 7.67
CA LEU A 514 15.64 0.49 6.36
C LEU A 514 14.71 1.24 5.40
N VAL A 515 13.53 1.64 5.86
CA VAL A 515 12.56 2.40 5.07
C VAL A 515 13.09 3.81 4.78
N GLU A 516 13.59 4.51 5.79
CA GLU A 516 14.20 5.84 5.65
C GLU A 516 15.35 5.83 4.66
N LYS A 517 16.22 4.81 4.71
CA LYS A 517 17.35 4.69 3.80
C LYS A 517 16.90 4.31 2.39
N ASP A 518 16.32 3.13 2.19
CA ASP A 518 16.18 2.53 0.87
C ASP A 518 14.89 2.87 0.13
N PHE A 519 13.90 3.46 0.82
CA PHE A 519 12.73 4.05 0.18
C PHE A 519 12.78 5.57 0.18
N LEU A 520 13.00 6.23 1.33
CA LEU A 520 12.89 7.70 1.39
C LEU A 520 14.14 8.40 0.85
N ALA A 521 15.32 8.18 1.44
CA ALA A 521 16.55 8.85 1.05
C ALA A 521 16.98 8.51 -0.40
N PHE A 522 16.76 7.26 -0.83
CA PHE A 522 16.96 6.86 -2.23
C PHE A 522 15.79 7.18 -3.17
N GLY A 523 14.78 7.93 -2.72
CA GLY A 523 13.81 8.60 -3.59
C GLY A 523 12.79 7.69 -4.26
N HIS A 524 12.24 6.70 -3.56
CA HIS A 524 10.99 6.07 -3.97
C HIS A 524 9.90 7.16 -4.06
N PRO A 525 9.22 7.34 -5.20
CA PRO A 525 8.35 8.48 -5.42
C PRO A 525 6.98 8.27 -4.77
N PHE A 526 6.93 8.23 -3.43
CA PHE A 526 5.71 7.97 -2.64
C PHE A 526 4.54 8.86 -3.06
N GLN A 527 4.78 10.16 -3.25
CA GLN A 527 3.72 11.08 -3.66
C GLN A 527 3.12 10.71 -5.03
N MET A 528 3.95 10.28 -5.98
CA MET A 528 3.51 9.81 -7.30
C MET A 528 2.80 8.46 -7.23
N ARG A 529 3.26 7.55 -6.35
CA ARG A 529 2.74 6.19 -6.23
C ARG A 529 1.47 6.09 -5.40
N LEU A 530 1.28 6.98 -4.42
CA LEU A 530 0.16 6.97 -3.48
C LEU A 530 -0.84 8.11 -3.71
N ALA A 531 -0.46 9.19 -4.42
CA ALA A 531 -1.29 10.37 -4.64
C ALA A 531 -1.88 10.94 -3.32
N ASN A 532 -1.05 11.26 -2.34
CA ASN A 532 -1.53 11.80 -1.06
C ASN A 532 -2.04 13.22 -1.25
N GLY A 533 -3.30 13.48 -0.90
CA GLY A 533 -3.93 14.77 -1.14
C GLY A 533 -4.11 15.12 -2.63
N ALA A 534 -3.98 14.15 -3.53
CA ALA A 534 -4.01 14.38 -4.97
C ALA A 534 -4.94 13.39 -5.67
N LYS A 535 -5.48 13.80 -6.82
CA LYS A 535 -6.28 12.89 -7.65
C LYS A 535 -5.39 11.78 -8.23
N HIS A 536 -5.96 10.60 -8.36
CA HIS A 536 -5.26 9.43 -8.88
C HIS A 536 -4.77 9.65 -10.32
N THR A 537 -3.48 9.38 -10.57
CA THR A 537 -2.85 9.46 -11.90
C THR A 537 -2.57 8.08 -12.48
N GLY A 538 -2.08 8.04 -13.72
CA GLY A 538 -1.60 6.81 -14.36
C GLY A 538 -0.35 6.19 -13.69
N ASP A 539 0.25 6.86 -12.71
CA ASP A 539 1.49 6.44 -12.04
C ASP A 539 1.28 5.84 -10.64
N TYR A 540 0.04 5.84 -10.15
CA TYR A 540 -0.31 5.13 -8.91
C TYR A 540 0.01 3.65 -9.03
N SER A 541 0.63 3.08 -7.98
CA SER A 541 0.93 1.65 -7.92
C SER A 541 1.30 1.24 -6.48
N PRO A 542 0.86 0.05 -6.02
CA PRO A 542 1.02 -0.41 -4.63
C PRO A 542 2.42 -0.99 -4.38
N ILE A 543 3.48 -0.31 -4.80
CA ILE A 543 4.86 -0.84 -4.72
C ILE A 543 5.34 -0.99 -3.28
N PHE A 544 5.10 0.02 -2.44
CA PHE A 544 5.44 -0.07 -1.02
C PHE A 544 4.55 -1.08 -0.28
N LEU A 545 3.25 -1.14 -0.60
CA LEU A 545 2.34 -2.15 -0.05
C LEU A 545 2.79 -3.57 -0.41
N GLN A 546 3.22 -3.80 -1.65
CA GLN A 546 3.78 -5.08 -2.07
C GLN A 546 5.05 -5.44 -1.28
N PHE A 547 5.91 -4.46 -0.99
CA PHE A 547 7.06 -4.66 -0.11
C PHE A 547 6.62 -5.07 1.30
N LEU A 548 5.67 -4.36 1.91
CA LEU A 548 5.13 -4.70 3.22
C LEU A 548 4.50 -6.10 3.24
N ASP A 549 3.85 -6.52 2.16
CA ASP A 549 3.28 -7.88 2.05
C ASP A 549 4.40 -8.91 2.02
N CYS A 550 5.46 -8.70 1.23
CA CYS A 550 6.66 -9.55 1.30
C CYS A 550 7.25 -9.63 2.72
N VAL A 551 7.32 -8.52 3.46
CA VAL A 551 7.76 -8.51 4.87
C VAL A 551 6.82 -9.33 5.74
N TRP A 552 5.51 -9.15 5.59
CA TRP A 552 4.50 -9.92 6.31
C TRP A 552 4.64 -11.43 6.05
N GLN A 553 4.85 -11.85 4.79
CA GLN A 553 5.09 -13.26 4.44
C GLN A 553 6.32 -13.82 5.18
N LEU A 554 7.40 -13.04 5.32
CA LEU A 554 8.60 -13.43 6.06
C LEU A 554 8.33 -13.53 7.56
N GLN A 555 7.57 -12.61 8.14
CA GLN A 555 7.16 -12.67 9.54
C GLN A 555 6.29 -13.89 9.85
N GLN A 556 5.37 -14.26 8.94
CA GLN A 556 4.56 -15.47 9.10
C GLN A 556 5.42 -16.74 9.09
N GLN A 557 6.47 -16.78 8.27
CA GLN A 557 7.37 -17.93 8.18
C GLN A 557 8.39 -17.99 9.34
N TYR A 558 8.82 -16.82 9.84
CA TYR A 558 9.85 -16.69 10.86
C TYR A 558 9.42 -15.75 12.01
N PRO A 559 8.39 -16.11 12.78
CA PRO A 559 7.80 -15.20 13.77
C PRO A 559 8.74 -14.78 14.90
N SER A 560 9.72 -15.62 15.27
CA SER A 560 10.72 -15.32 16.30
C SER A 560 11.91 -14.51 15.82
N PHE A 561 12.00 -14.22 14.51
CA PHE A 561 13.14 -13.55 13.88
C PHE A 561 12.95 -12.04 13.79
N PHE A 562 11.73 -11.55 14.07
CA PHE A 562 11.38 -10.13 14.07
C PHE A 562 11.03 -9.71 15.49
N GLU A 563 11.46 -8.52 15.89
CA GLU A 563 10.88 -7.83 17.04
C GLU A 563 9.39 -7.62 16.77
N ASN A 564 8.54 -7.58 17.82
CA ASN A 564 7.07 -7.54 17.77
C ASN A 564 6.48 -6.41 16.87
N MET A 565 6.61 -6.57 15.56
CA MET A 565 6.30 -5.60 14.54
C MET A 565 5.03 -6.05 13.84
N CYS A 566 3.92 -5.40 14.13
CA CYS A 566 2.65 -5.66 13.45
C CYS A 566 2.61 -4.91 12.13
N VAL A 567 3.15 -5.48 11.05
CA VAL A 567 3.09 -4.87 9.70
C VAL A 567 1.64 -4.71 9.22
N VAL A 568 0.71 -5.51 9.74
CA VAL A 568 -0.74 -5.41 9.47
C VAL A 568 -1.32 -4.06 9.93
N GLY A 569 -0.71 -3.37 10.91
CA GLY A 569 -1.12 -2.02 11.32
C GLY A 569 -0.59 -0.89 10.43
N MET A 570 0.37 -1.19 9.52
CA MET A 570 1.00 -0.25 8.60
C MET A 570 0.46 -0.37 7.15
N MET A 571 -0.24 -1.46 6.83
CA MET A 571 -0.97 -1.69 5.58
C MET A 571 -2.36 -1.08 5.64
#